data_AF-A0AAV0NHR0-F1
#
_entry.id   AF-A0AAV0NHR0-F1
#
_cell.length_a   1.000
_cell.length_b   1.000
_cell.length_c   1.000
_cell.angle_alpha   90.00
_cell.angle_beta   90.00
_cell.angle_gamma   90.00
#
_symmetry.space_group_name_H-M   'P 1'
#
loop_
_entity.id
_entity.type
_entity.pdbx_description
1 polymer ?
#
loop_
_entity_poly.entity_id
_entity_poly.type
_entity_poly.pdbx_seq_one_letter_code
_entity_poly.pdbx_strand_id
1 'polypeptide(L)'
;MVITKTMAHNHNHQINSGRIAGAASSSSSFGNLKRVVGMPLAVVLFSIIFFFKIPSCFSQLTRLEHQVKDDGSLSLLVVGDWGRRGHFNQTIVASQMGRIGKELDIDFVVSTGDNFYDDGLKGPHDPAFEESFTEVYTADSLQKPWYTILGNHDYRGKIVVGHHAIRSAGHHGDTEELIQHLLPILKANNVDLYVNGHDHCLEHISSHDSPIQYLTSGAGSKAWRGDTKKYDERVMKFFYDGQGFMSMQLTNANVEVLFHDVLGQVLHRWKVSKDLHSSM
;
A
#
# COMPACT_ATOMS: atom_id res chain seq x y z
N MET A 1 17.66 -27.00 11.14
CA MET A 1 16.26 -26.83 10.67
C MET A 1 16.16 -25.45 10.02
N VAL A 2 15.51 -25.29 8.87
CA VAL A 2 15.46 -23.98 8.16
C VAL A 2 14.09 -23.35 8.35
N ILE A 3 14.05 -22.18 8.99
CA ILE A 3 12.85 -21.32 9.07
C ILE A 3 13.09 -20.13 8.14
N THR A 4 12.26 -20.01 7.11
CA THR A 4 12.33 -18.92 6.13
C THR A 4 11.41 -17.79 6.51
N LYS A 5 11.93 -16.55 6.54
CA LYS A 5 11.14 -15.33 6.71
C LYS A 5 10.84 -14.69 5.36
N THR A 6 9.61 -14.21 5.18
CA THR A 6 9.26 -13.29 4.09
C THR A 6 9.20 -11.88 4.66
N MET A 7 10.17 -11.02 4.32
CA MET A 7 10.12 -9.59 4.63
C MET A 7 9.53 -8.86 3.41
N ALA A 8 8.47 -8.06 3.61
CA ALA A 8 8.11 -7.03 2.65
C ALA A 8 9.22 -5.96 2.65
N HIS A 9 9.93 -5.81 1.54
CA HIS A 9 11.06 -4.89 1.42
C HIS A 9 10.54 -3.48 1.13
N ASN A 10 10.92 -2.48 1.95
CA ASN A 10 10.63 -1.07 1.69
C ASN A 10 11.94 -0.42 1.20
N HIS A 11 12.01 -0.03 -0.08
CA HIS A 11 13.19 0.59 -0.66
C HIS A 11 13.28 2.09 -0.31
N ASN A 12 14.32 2.47 0.43
CA ASN A 12 14.79 3.85 0.53
C ASN A 12 15.59 4.21 -0.74
N HIS A 13 15.11 5.17 -1.53
CA HIS A 13 15.91 5.79 -2.59
C HIS A 13 16.62 7.03 -2.05
N GLN A 14 17.96 6.98 -1.97
CA GLN A 14 18.80 8.16 -1.89
C GLN A 14 18.75 8.92 -3.21
N ILE A 15 18.32 10.19 -3.17
CA ILE A 15 18.45 11.13 -4.29
C ILE A 15 19.87 11.71 -4.25
N ASN A 16 20.70 11.34 -5.23
CA ASN A 16 21.99 11.97 -5.46
C ASN A 16 21.78 13.24 -6.30
N SER A 17 21.98 14.42 -5.69
CA SER A 17 21.97 15.72 -6.38
C SER A 17 23.32 15.97 -7.07
N GLY A 18 23.40 15.69 -8.38
CA GLY A 18 24.51 16.09 -9.23
C GLY A 18 24.31 17.50 -9.78
N ARG A 19 25.09 18.47 -9.29
CA ARG A 19 25.30 19.78 -9.91
C ARG A 19 26.05 19.60 -11.23
N ILE A 20 25.56 20.23 -12.32
CA ILE A 20 26.41 20.64 -13.44
C ILE A 20 26.09 22.11 -13.74
N ALA A 21 27.13 22.94 -13.68
CA ALA A 21 27.11 24.36 -13.96
C ALA A 21 27.17 24.62 -15.48
N GLY A 22 26.77 25.83 -15.88
CA GLY A 22 26.39 26.17 -17.25
C GLY A 22 27.53 26.45 -18.23
N ALA A 23 27.11 26.67 -19.47
CA ALA A 23 27.77 27.55 -20.44
C ALA A 23 26.74 28.02 -21.46
N ALA A 24 26.61 29.34 -21.59
CA ALA A 24 25.83 30.01 -22.62
C ALA A 24 26.69 30.17 -23.89
N SER A 25 26.07 30.16 -25.07
CA SER A 25 26.09 31.25 -26.05
C SER A 25 25.76 30.77 -27.48
N SER A 26 25.12 31.69 -28.18
CA SER A 26 24.59 31.71 -29.55
C SER A 26 25.64 31.55 -30.66
N SER A 27 25.22 31.01 -31.82
CA SER A 27 25.18 31.76 -33.10
C SER A 27 24.79 30.87 -34.29
N SER A 28 24.17 31.55 -35.26
CA SER A 28 23.60 31.11 -36.54
C SER A 28 24.60 30.60 -37.59
N SER A 29 24.14 29.76 -38.53
CA SER A 29 23.89 30.14 -39.95
C SER A 29 24.29 29.10 -41.03
N PHE A 30 23.41 28.98 -42.04
CA PHE A 30 23.53 28.52 -43.44
C PHE A 30 24.20 27.17 -43.82
N GLY A 31 23.42 26.36 -44.56
CA GLY A 31 23.69 26.15 -45.99
C GLY A 31 24.07 24.76 -46.52
N ASN A 32 23.17 24.21 -47.35
CA ASN A 32 23.40 23.41 -48.57
C ASN A 32 23.73 21.90 -48.51
N LEU A 33 22.66 21.12 -48.72
CA LEU A 33 22.43 20.07 -49.72
C LEU A 33 23.62 19.68 -50.64
N LYS A 34 24.08 18.42 -50.52
CA LYS A 34 24.49 17.60 -51.68
C LYS A 34 24.08 16.13 -51.48
N ARG A 35 23.29 15.64 -52.45
CA ARG A 35 22.97 14.24 -52.74
C ARG A 35 24.25 13.50 -53.15
N VAL A 36 24.52 12.34 -52.57
CA VAL A 36 25.34 11.29 -53.19
C VAL A 36 24.51 10.01 -53.23
N VAL A 37 24.49 9.40 -54.40
CA VAL A 37 23.72 8.23 -54.81
C VAL A 37 24.58 6.98 -54.65
N GLY A 38 24.02 5.88 -54.13
CA GLY A 38 24.28 4.53 -54.67
C GLY A 38 25.07 3.52 -53.81
N MET A 39 24.38 2.41 -53.52
CA MET A 39 24.84 1.02 -53.23
C MET A 39 25.39 0.66 -51.84
N PRO A 40 25.25 -0.61 -51.37
CA PRO A 40 24.06 -1.46 -51.35
C PRO A 40 23.73 -1.96 -49.93
N LEU A 41 22.48 -2.41 -49.78
CA LEU A 41 21.89 -3.05 -48.61
C LEU A 41 22.51 -4.44 -48.37
N ALA A 42 23.62 -4.55 -47.64
CA ALA A 42 24.08 -5.80 -47.03
C ALA A 42 25.17 -5.53 -45.99
N VAL A 43 25.10 -6.23 -44.85
CA VAL A 43 26.14 -6.35 -43.82
C VAL A 43 26.27 -5.19 -42.83
N VAL A 44 25.23 -4.94 -42.02
CA VAL A 44 25.41 -4.67 -40.57
C VAL A 44 24.18 -5.23 -39.82
N LEU A 45 24.00 -6.56 -39.88
CA LEU A 45 23.04 -7.27 -39.05
C LEU A 45 23.78 -8.33 -38.23
N PHE A 46 24.89 -7.90 -37.63
CA PHE A 46 25.66 -8.66 -36.65
C PHE A 46 26.25 -7.64 -35.69
N SER A 47 25.98 -7.80 -34.39
CA SER A 47 26.55 -7.05 -33.24
C SER A 47 25.66 -6.07 -32.48
N ILE A 48 24.33 -6.25 -32.45
CA ILE A 48 23.51 -5.73 -31.33
C ILE A 48 22.65 -6.86 -30.76
N ILE A 49 23.28 -7.98 -30.43
CA ILE A 49 22.88 -8.72 -29.22
C ILE A 49 23.79 -8.14 -28.14
N PHE A 50 23.50 -6.91 -27.74
CA PHE A 50 23.95 -6.45 -26.43
C PHE A 50 23.35 -7.45 -25.46
N PHE A 51 24.23 -8.21 -24.80
CA PHE A 51 23.91 -8.92 -23.57
C PHE A 51 23.31 -7.90 -22.60
N PHE A 52 22.01 -7.64 -22.70
CA PHE A 52 21.22 -7.27 -21.54
C PHE A 52 21.34 -8.51 -20.65
N LYS A 53 22.35 -8.51 -19.79
CA LYS A 53 22.31 -9.25 -18.54
C LYS A 53 21.06 -8.74 -17.87
N ILE A 54 19.93 -9.41 -18.09
CA ILE A 54 18.78 -9.32 -17.22
C ILE A 54 19.38 -9.59 -15.85
N PRO A 55 19.43 -8.62 -14.91
CA PRO A 55 19.77 -8.98 -13.55
C PRO A 55 18.67 -9.95 -13.13
N SER A 56 19.00 -11.23 -13.09
CA SER A 56 18.16 -12.22 -12.44
C SER A 56 18.01 -11.72 -11.02
N CYS A 57 16.88 -11.10 -10.73
CA CYS A 57 16.51 -10.73 -9.39
C CYS A 57 16.23 -12.05 -8.66
N PHE A 58 17.30 -12.68 -8.16
CA PHE A 58 17.15 -13.70 -7.15
C PHE A 58 16.73 -12.98 -5.88
N SER A 59 15.44 -12.90 -5.63
CA SER A 59 14.93 -12.69 -4.28
C SER A 59 15.20 -13.98 -3.51
N GLN A 60 16.40 -14.10 -2.96
CA GLN A 60 16.69 -15.19 -2.04
C GLN A 60 16.06 -14.83 -0.70
N LEU A 61 15.14 -15.67 -0.24
CA LEU A 61 14.58 -15.53 1.11
C LEU A 61 15.72 -15.45 2.12
N THR A 62 15.70 -14.43 2.97
CA THR A 62 16.65 -14.32 4.07
C THR A 62 16.45 -15.54 4.97
N ARG A 63 17.47 -16.40 5.03
CA ARG A 63 17.50 -17.55 5.93
C ARG A 63 17.98 -17.07 7.28
N LEU A 64 17.21 -17.35 8.32
CA LEU A 64 17.66 -17.20 9.68
C LEU A 64 18.36 -18.49 10.08
N GLU A 65 19.65 -18.40 10.39
CA GLU A 65 20.40 -19.49 10.99
C GLU A 65 20.26 -19.39 12.50
N HIS A 66 19.82 -20.48 13.12
CA HIS A 66 19.72 -20.61 14.57
C HIS A 66 20.40 -21.91 15.00
N GLN A 67 21.23 -21.83 16.02
CA GLN A 67 21.89 -23.02 16.58
C GLN A 67 20.84 -23.85 17.33
N VAL A 68 20.75 -25.13 17.01
CA VAL A 68 19.90 -26.06 17.77
C VAL A 68 20.52 -26.33 19.13
N LYS A 69 19.70 -26.79 20.08
CA LYS A 69 20.18 -27.19 21.41
C LYS A 69 21.12 -28.39 21.33
N ASP A 70 21.80 -28.69 22.43
CA ASP A 70 22.77 -29.79 22.54
C ASP A 70 22.15 -31.16 22.20
N ASP A 71 20.86 -31.33 22.46
CA ASP A 71 20.08 -32.53 22.14
C ASP A 71 19.55 -32.55 20.68
N GLY A 72 19.90 -31.54 19.89
CA GLY A 72 19.47 -31.35 18.51
C GLY A 72 18.05 -30.79 18.36
N SER A 73 17.36 -30.48 19.47
CA SER A 73 16.00 -29.95 19.42
C SER A 73 15.96 -28.44 19.16
N LEU A 74 14.81 -27.99 18.68
CA LEU A 74 14.46 -26.57 18.54
C LEU A 74 13.06 -26.38 19.11
N SER A 75 12.90 -25.45 20.03
CA SER A 75 11.65 -25.23 20.77
C SER A 75 11.16 -23.81 20.53
N LEU A 76 9.92 -23.67 20.04
CA LEU A 76 9.36 -22.37 19.71
C LEU A 76 7.90 -22.27 20.16
N LEU A 77 7.44 -21.05 20.44
CA LEU A 77 6.02 -20.74 20.58
C LEU A 77 5.52 -20.06 19.30
N VAL A 78 4.25 -20.30 18.96
CA VAL A 78 3.56 -19.62 17.86
C VAL A 78 2.32 -18.94 18.41
N VAL A 79 2.15 -17.66 18.10
CA VAL A 79 1.00 -16.86 18.52
C VAL A 79 0.57 -15.93 17.38
N GLY A 80 -0.72 -15.67 17.24
CA GLY A 80 -1.28 -14.72 16.29
C GLY A 80 -2.32 -13.86 16.99
N ASP A 81 -2.70 -12.77 16.35
CA ASP A 81 -3.92 -12.05 16.68
C ASP A 81 -3.97 -11.54 18.14
N TRP A 82 -2.88 -10.94 18.62
CA TRP A 82 -2.65 -10.89 20.07
C TRP A 82 -2.71 -9.51 20.71
N GLY A 83 -2.26 -8.42 20.08
CA GLY A 83 -2.06 -7.15 20.81
C GLY A 83 -3.35 -6.40 21.06
N ARG A 84 -3.84 -6.48 22.31
CA ARG A 84 -5.06 -5.82 22.79
C ARG A 84 -4.91 -5.25 24.19
N ARG A 85 -3.75 -4.66 24.52
CA ARG A 85 -3.50 -3.97 25.81
C ARG A 85 -3.82 -4.82 27.04
N GLY A 86 -3.59 -6.13 26.95
CA GLY A 86 -3.88 -7.10 28.00
C GLY A 86 -5.34 -7.61 28.08
N HIS A 87 -6.25 -7.09 27.25
CA HIS A 87 -7.66 -7.49 27.19
C HIS A 87 -7.88 -8.80 26.42
N PHE A 88 -9.13 -9.29 26.37
CA PHE A 88 -9.52 -10.52 25.64
C PHE A 88 -8.68 -11.75 25.99
N ASN A 89 -8.39 -11.92 27.28
CA ASN A 89 -7.52 -12.98 27.82
C ASN A 89 -6.06 -12.93 27.35
N GLN A 90 -5.61 -11.84 26.72
CA GLN A 90 -4.21 -11.71 26.28
C GLN A 90 -3.23 -11.90 27.46
N THR A 91 -3.51 -11.32 28.62
CA THR A 91 -2.68 -11.51 29.84
C THR A 91 -2.64 -12.96 30.32
N ILE A 92 -3.77 -13.68 30.23
CA ILE A 92 -3.86 -15.09 30.63
C ILE A 92 -3.04 -15.96 29.64
N VAL A 93 -3.17 -15.69 28.34
CA VAL A 93 -2.37 -16.34 27.29
C VAL A 93 -0.88 -16.08 27.52
N ALA A 94 -0.49 -14.82 27.78
CA ALA A 94 0.90 -14.45 28.07
C ALA A 94 1.46 -15.18 29.29
N SER A 95 0.66 -15.32 30.36
CA SER A 95 1.03 -16.10 31.55
C SER A 95 1.28 -17.58 31.22
N GLN A 96 0.40 -18.20 30.41
CA GLN A 96 0.59 -19.60 29.98
C GLN A 96 1.79 -19.75 29.04
N MET A 97 1.99 -18.82 28.11
CA MET A 97 3.17 -18.78 27.26
C MET A 97 4.45 -18.68 28.10
N GLY A 98 4.47 -17.89 29.17
CA GLY A 98 5.61 -17.81 30.09
C GLY A 98 5.90 -19.15 30.78
N ARG A 99 4.86 -19.84 31.26
CA ARG A 99 4.99 -21.17 31.91
C ARG A 99 5.55 -22.21 30.94
N ILE A 100 4.93 -22.34 29.76
CA ILE A 100 5.34 -23.31 28.75
C ILE A 100 6.70 -22.94 28.14
N GLY A 101 6.96 -21.64 27.94
CA GLY A 101 8.24 -21.14 27.45
C GLY A 101 9.41 -21.50 28.37
N LYS A 102 9.16 -21.53 29.69
CA LYS A 102 10.14 -21.97 30.68
C LYS A 102 10.31 -23.49 30.68
N GLU A 103 9.21 -24.24 30.59
CA GLU A 103 9.23 -25.71 30.57
C GLU A 103 9.97 -26.26 29.35
N LEU A 104 9.74 -25.66 28.19
CA LEU A 104 10.37 -26.07 26.93
C LEU A 104 11.74 -25.43 26.70
N ASP A 105 12.15 -24.47 27.55
CA ASP A 105 13.33 -23.62 27.33
C ASP A 105 13.37 -23.07 25.88
N ILE A 106 12.40 -22.26 25.52
CA ILE A 106 12.21 -21.89 24.11
C ILE A 106 13.36 -21.06 23.55
N ASP A 107 13.60 -21.24 22.25
CA ASP A 107 14.59 -20.52 21.45
C ASP A 107 14.09 -19.14 21.03
N PHE A 108 12.83 -19.08 20.56
CA PHE A 108 12.18 -17.86 20.06
C PHE A 108 10.66 -18.03 19.97
N VAL A 109 9.96 -16.93 19.70
CA VAL A 109 8.53 -16.88 19.41
C VAL A 109 8.31 -16.50 17.94
N VAL A 110 7.32 -17.10 17.29
CA VAL A 110 6.86 -16.72 15.95
C VAL A 110 5.48 -16.08 16.09
N SER A 111 5.35 -14.84 15.60
CA SER A 111 4.06 -14.17 15.48
C SER A 111 3.51 -14.33 14.06
N THR A 112 2.26 -14.79 13.93
CA THR A 112 1.59 -14.99 12.63
C THR A 112 0.84 -13.76 12.13
N GLY A 113 1.01 -12.59 12.76
CA GLY A 113 0.39 -11.34 12.36
C GLY A 113 -0.75 -10.91 13.26
N ASP A 114 -1.34 -9.77 12.92
CA ASP A 114 -2.33 -9.04 13.71
C ASP A 114 -1.80 -8.78 15.13
N ASN A 115 -0.64 -8.13 15.13
CA ASN A 115 0.16 -7.84 16.32
C ASN A 115 -0.44 -6.72 17.15
N PHE A 116 -1.08 -5.72 16.53
CA PHE A 116 -1.64 -4.57 17.23
C PHE A 116 -3.03 -4.22 16.69
N TYR A 117 -4.06 -4.55 17.47
CA TYR A 117 -5.45 -4.25 17.13
C TYR A 117 -5.88 -2.84 17.58
N ASP A 118 -6.84 -2.22 16.90
CA ASP A 118 -7.49 -2.69 15.66
C ASP A 118 -6.78 -2.20 14.38
N ASP A 119 -5.92 -1.17 14.48
CA ASP A 119 -5.39 -0.41 13.34
C ASP A 119 -3.86 -0.21 13.36
N GLY A 120 -3.14 -1.14 13.99
CA GLY A 120 -1.69 -1.14 14.02
C GLY A 120 -1.10 -0.05 14.91
N LEU A 121 0.22 0.13 14.82
CA LEU A 121 0.93 1.21 15.51
C LEU A 121 0.92 2.51 14.68
N LYS A 122 0.76 3.64 15.35
CA LYS A 122 0.81 4.99 14.76
C LYS A 122 2.24 5.41 14.39
N GLY A 123 3.24 4.82 15.02
CA GLY A 123 4.65 5.16 14.80
C GLY A 123 5.57 4.44 15.77
N PRO A 124 6.89 4.74 15.72
CA PRO A 124 7.90 4.07 16.55
C PRO A 124 7.80 4.37 18.06
N HIS A 125 6.99 5.34 18.44
CA HIS A 125 6.78 5.76 19.83
C HIS A 125 5.31 5.61 20.26
N ASP A 126 4.53 4.77 19.58
CA ASP A 126 3.14 4.54 19.96
C ASP A 126 3.09 3.74 21.29
N PRO A 127 2.42 4.25 22.34
CA PRO A 127 2.29 3.55 23.62
C PRO A 127 1.62 2.18 23.50
N ALA A 128 0.83 1.93 22.45
CA ALA A 128 0.24 0.62 22.20
C ALA A 128 1.29 -0.50 22.06
N PHE A 129 2.53 -0.18 21.69
CA PHE A 129 3.63 -1.13 21.70
C PHE A 129 3.92 -1.60 23.13
N GLU A 130 4.05 -0.68 24.09
CA GLU A 130 4.32 -1.03 25.48
C GLU A 130 3.12 -1.75 26.10
N GLU A 131 1.95 -1.13 26.00
CA GLU A 131 0.70 -1.59 26.61
C GLU A 131 0.27 -2.98 26.10
N SER A 132 0.52 -3.30 24.82
CA SER A 132 0.08 -4.55 24.20
C SER A 132 1.18 -5.59 24.07
N PHE A 133 2.46 -5.24 24.21
CA PHE A 133 3.56 -6.18 24.03
C PHE A 133 4.44 -6.25 25.28
N THR A 134 5.24 -5.22 25.57
CA THR A 134 6.29 -5.33 26.60
C THR A 134 5.75 -5.40 28.02
N GLU A 135 4.59 -4.79 28.29
CA GLU A 135 3.93 -4.87 29.60
C GLU A 135 3.09 -6.14 29.79
N VAL A 136 2.78 -6.85 28.69
CA VAL A 136 1.94 -8.06 28.72
C VAL A 136 2.78 -9.34 28.75
N TYR A 137 3.82 -9.43 27.92
CA TYR A 137 4.68 -10.61 27.78
C TYR A 137 5.95 -10.49 28.62
N THR A 138 5.77 -10.35 29.94
CA THR A 138 6.84 -9.98 30.89
C THR A 138 7.67 -11.16 31.42
N ALA A 139 7.26 -12.40 31.17
CA ALA A 139 7.97 -13.56 31.67
C ALA A 139 9.40 -13.65 31.11
N ASP A 140 10.38 -13.99 31.96
CA ASP A 140 11.81 -14.13 31.57
C ASP A 140 12.00 -15.10 30.39
N SER A 141 11.22 -16.18 30.38
CA SER A 141 11.20 -17.20 29.32
C SER A 141 10.72 -16.68 27.96
N LEU A 142 10.06 -15.52 27.92
CA LEU A 142 9.60 -14.85 26.70
C LEU A 142 10.54 -13.72 26.26
N GLN A 143 11.60 -13.40 27.03
CA GLN A 143 12.64 -12.45 26.66
C GLN A 143 13.63 -13.07 25.66
N LYS A 144 13.07 -13.56 24.56
CA LYS A 144 13.72 -14.25 23.44
C LYS A 144 13.38 -13.50 22.15
N PRO A 145 14.04 -13.79 21.01
CA PRO A 145 13.64 -13.19 19.74
C PRO A 145 12.18 -13.47 19.39
N TRP A 146 11.47 -12.45 18.90
CA TRP A 146 10.15 -12.58 18.30
C TRP A 146 10.24 -12.36 16.78
N TYR A 147 9.92 -13.38 16.01
CA TYR A 147 9.85 -13.31 14.55
C TYR A 147 8.41 -13.04 14.14
N THR A 148 8.12 -11.78 13.77
CA THR A 148 6.78 -11.34 13.41
C THR A 148 6.60 -11.12 11.91
N ILE A 149 5.38 -11.38 11.42
CA ILE A 149 4.84 -10.93 10.14
C ILE A 149 3.68 -9.94 10.40
N LEU A 150 3.27 -9.18 9.39
CA LEU A 150 2.13 -8.28 9.48
C LEU A 150 0.85 -9.00 9.05
N GLY A 151 -0.23 -8.80 9.81
CA GLY A 151 -1.60 -9.13 9.42
C GLY A 151 -2.38 -7.90 8.99
N ASN A 152 -3.66 -8.05 8.62
CA ASN A 152 -4.50 -6.98 8.11
C ASN A 152 -4.86 -5.89 9.13
N HIS A 153 -4.67 -6.14 10.42
CA HIS A 153 -4.82 -5.14 11.47
C HIS A 153 -3.54 -4.33 11.70
N ASP A 154 -2.39 -4.77 11.19
CA ASP A 154 -1.12 -4.09 11.44
C ASP A 154 -0.81 -2.94 10.47
N TYR A 155 -1.49 -2.88 9.33
CA TYR A 155 -1.29 -1.82 8.33
C TYR A 155 -2.53 -0.95 8.18
N ARG A 156 -2.30 0.36 8.30
CA ARG A 156 -3.34 1.38 8.12
C ARG A 156 -3.66 1.56 6.64
N GLY A 157 -4.93 1.57 6.25
CA GLY A 157 -5.37 1.88 4.89
C GLY A 157 -5.79 0.66 4.07
N LYS A 158 -7.09 0.42 3.93
CA LYS A 158 -7.68 -0.63 3.08
C LYS A 158 -8.29 0.01 1.84
N ILE A 159 -7.77 -0.35 0.68
CA ILE A 159 -8.23 0.13 -0.63
C ILE A 159 -8.78 -1.06 -1.41
N VAL A 160 -10.00 -0.92 -1.91
CA VAL A 160 -10.61 -1.88 -2.82
C VAL A 160 -10.74 -1.24 -4.20
N VAL A 161 -10.38 -1.98 -5.24
CA VAL A 161 -10.47 -1.52 -6.63
C VAL A 161 -11.43 -2.40 -7.40
N GLY A 162 -12.37 -1.79 -8.11
CA GLY A 162 -13.36 -2.47 -8.95
C GLY A 162 -13.56 -1.76 -10.29
N HIS A 163 -14.31 -2.38 -11.21
CA HIS A 163 -14.66 -1.69 -12.47
C HIS A 163 -15.84 -0.74 -12.29
N HIS A 164 -16.96 -1.25 -11.77
CA HIS A 164 -18.20 -0.51 -11.58
C HIS A 164 -18.19 0.33 -10.30
N ALA A 165 -18.92 1.44 -10.30
CA ALA A 165 -19.04 2.34 -9.16
C ALA A 165 -20.03 1.79 -8.12
N ILE A 166 -19.67 1.84 -6.83
CA ILE A 166 -20.66 1.67 -5.75
C ILE A 166 -21.53 2.93 -5.67
N ARG A 167 -20.89 4.11 -5.75
CA ARG A 167 -21.52 5.43 -5.79
C ARG A 167 -21.04 6.20 -7.00
N SER A 168 -21.96 6.80 -7.76
CA SER A 168 -21.60 7.62 -8.91
C SER A 168 -22.72 8.60 -9.29
N ALA A 169 -22.32 9.80 -9.69
CA ALA A 169 -23.21 10.76 -10.36
C ALA A 169 -23.09 10.73 -11.89
N GLY A 170 -22.28 9.84 -12.46
CA GLY A 170 -22.12 9.62 -13.88
C GLY A 170 -23.33 8.98 -14.56
N HIS A 171 -23.15 8.63 -15.83
CA HIS A 171 -24.20 8.09 -16.70
C HIS A 171 -24.89 6.84 -16.14
N HIS A 172 -24.09 5.90 -15.61
CA HIS A 172 -24.60 4.66 -15.04
C HIS A 172 -25.12 4.89 -13.62
N GLY A 173 -24.43 5.70 -12.83
CA GLY A 173 -24.79 6.01 -11.46
C GLY A 173 -24.47 4.86 -10.50
N ASP A 174 -25.13 4.86 -9.36
CA ASP A 174 -25.01 3.84 -8.31
C ASP A 174 -25.31 2.42 -8.82
N THR A 175 -24.43 1.46 -8.51
CA THR A 175 -24.67 0.04 -8.82
C THR A 175 -25.31 -0.68 -7.64
N GLU A 176 -26.62 -0.92 -7.72
CA GLU A 176 -27.44 -1.47 -6.63
C GLU A 176 -26.94 -2.82 -6.09
N GLU A 177 -26.48 -3.72 -6.95
CA GLU A 177 -25.96 -5.02 -6.53
C GLU A 177 -24.71 -4.88 -5.65
N LEU A 178 -23.83 -3.92 -5.98
CA LEU A 178 -22.64 -3.65 -5.16
C LEU A 178 -23.02 -2.98 -3.84
N ILE A 179 -24.04 -2.13 -3.83
CA ILE A 179 -24.57 -1.52 -2.60
C ILE A 179 -25.18 -2.58 -1.69
N GLN A 180 -25.89 -3.56 -2.24
CA GLN A 180 -26.57 -4.59 -1.46
C GLN A 180 -25.61 -5.68 -0.95
N HIS A 181 -24.63 -6.10 -1.76
CA HIS A 181 -23.81 -7.26 -1.45
C HIS A 181 -22.38 -6.94 -1.05
N LEU A 182 -21.75 -5.95 -1.70
CA LEU A 182 -20.34 -5.63 -1.47
C LEU A 182 -20.16 -4.58 -0.37
N LEU A 183 -20.91 -3.49 -0.42
CA LEU A 183 -20.76 -2.37 0.50
C LEU A 183 -20.88 -2.78 1.99
N PRO A 184 -21.78 -3.69 2.42
CA PRO A 184 -21.81 -4.15 3.80
C PRO A 184 -20.50 -4.85 4.22
N ILE A 185 -19.89 -5.61 3.32
CA ILE A 185 -18.60 -6.29 3.55
C ILE A 185 -17.49 -5.24 3.67
N LEU A 186 -17.47 -4.23 2.79
CA LEU A 186 -16.47 -3.15 2.85
C LEU A 186 -16.57 -2.36 4.16
N LYS A 187 -17.80 -2.05 4.60
CA LYS A 187 -18.06 -1.38 5.89
C LYS A 187 -17.60 -2.24 7.07
N ALA A 188 -17.96 -3.53 7.09
CA ALA A 188 -17.57 -4.45 8.17
C ALA A 188 -16.05 -4.67 8.25
N ASN A 189 -15.32 -4.46 7.15
CA ASN A 189 -13.87 -4.59 7.09
C ASN A 189 -13.12 -3.26 7.22
N ASN A 190 -13.80 -2.15 7.57
CA ASN A 190 -13.20 -0.82 7.71
C ASN A 190 -12.40 -0.42 6.45
N VAL A 191 -12.97 -0.62 5.27
CA VAL A 191 -12.37 -0.13 4.02
C VAL A 191 -12.35 1.39 4.03
N ASP A 192 -11.24 1.99 3.61
CA ASP A 192 -11.07 3.44 3.56
C ASP A 192 -11.46 4.01 2.21
N LEU A 193 -11.04 3.35 1.12
CA LEU A 193 -11.23 3.82 -0.24
C LEU A 193 -11.77 2.71 -1.14
N TYR A 194 -12.79 3.05 -1.93
CA TYR A 194 -13.21 2.26 -3.09
C TYR A 194 -12.89 3.03 -4.37
N VAL A 195 -12.07 2.45 -5.24
CA VAL A 195 -11.61 3.08 -6.49
C VAL A 195 -12.19 2.33 -7.69
N ASN A 196 -12.77 3.06 -8.64
CA ASN A 196 -13.36 2.47 -9.84
C ASN A 196 -13.15 3.30 -11.12
N GLY A 197 -13.66 2.75 -12.23
CA GLY A 197 -13.82 3.45 -13.51
C GLY A 197 -15.28 3.34 -13.96
N HIS A 198 -15.48 2.74 -15.14
CA HIS A 198 -16.78 2.50 -15.78
C HIS A 198 -17.51 3.77 -16.22
N ASP A 199 -17.88 4.66 -15.30
CA ASP A 199 -18.38 5.97 -15.67
C ASP A 199 -17.26 6.84 -16.23
N HIS A 200 -17.47 7.39 -17.43
CA HIS A 200 -16.47 8.18 -18.14
C HIS A 200 -16.39 9.63 -17.62
N CYS A 201 -16.03 9.76 -16.35
CA CYS A 201 -15.86 11.00 -15.59
C CYS A 201 -14.77 10.80 -14.52
N LEU A 202 -14.48 11.86 -13.76
CA LEU A 202 -13.70 11.80 -12.53
C LEU A 202 -14.59 12.24 -11.36
N GLU A 203 -14.61 11.46 -10.28
CA GLU A 203 -15.47 11.73 -9.13
C GLU A 203 -14.78 11.46 -7.80
N HIS A 204 -15.16 12.24 -6.79
CA HIS A 204 -14.92 11.94 -5.40
C HIS A 204 -16.22 12.15 -4.63
N ILE A 205 -16.78 11.06 -4.09
CA ILE A 205 -17.97 11.04 -3.25
C ILE A 205 -17.60 10.51 -1.86
N SER A 206 -17.98 11.22 -0.80
CA SER A 206 -17.86 10.71 0.57
C SER A 206 -19.10 9.88 0.95
N SER A 207 -19.00 8.94 1.88
CA SER A 207 -20.20 8.31 2.44
C SER A 207 -20.90 9.20 3.49
N HIS A 208 -22.20 9.00 3.71
CA HIS A 208 -22.95 9.65 4.79
C HIS A 208 -22.76 8.97 6.15
N ASP A 209 -22.49 7.67 6.14
CA ASP A 209 -22.62 6.77 7.30
C ASP A 209 -21.39 5.88 7.52
N SER A 210 -20.30 6.12 6.80
CA SER A 210 -19.05 5.38 6.93
C SER A 210 -17.85 6.25 6.52
N PRO A 211 -16.63 5.91 6.93
CA PRO A 211 -15.45 6.66 6.50
C PRO A 211 -15.02 6.40 5.05
N ILE A 212 -15.59 5.37 4.40
CA ILE A 212 -15.33 5.04 2.99
C ILE A 212 -15.47 6.28 2.09
N GLN A 213 -14.44 6.55 1.30
CA GLN A 213 -14.51 7.45 0.14
C GLN A 213 -14.62 6.64 -1.15
N TYR A 214 -15.46 7.10 -2.07
CA TYR A 214 -15.64 6.52 -3.40
C TYR A 214 -14.97 7.42 -4.44
N LEU A 215 -14.05 6.85 -5.21
CA LEU A 215 -13.19 7.58 -6.15
C LEU A 215 -13.34 6.97 -7.56
N THR A 216 -13.88 7.75 -8.49
CA THR A 216 -14.01 7.32 -9.90
C THR A 216 -12.91 7.96 -10.73
N SER A 217 -12.16 7.15 -11.47
CA SER A 217 -11.17 7.58 -12.47
C SER A 217 -11.42 6.86 -13.79
N GLY A 218 -12.58 7.10 -14.41
CA GLY A 218 -12.99 6.43 -15.65
C GLY A 218 -12.79 7.25 -16.93
N ALA A 219 -12.33 8.49 -16.83
CA ALA A 219 -12.19 9.42 -17.96
C ALA A 219 -10.82 9.39 -18.67
N GLY A 220 -10.12 8.26 -18.67
CA GLY A 220 -8.76 8.16 -19.26
C GLY A 220 -8.71 8.32 -20.79
N SER A 221 -9.84 8.19 -21.48
CA SER A 221 -9.93 8.39 -22.94
C SER A 221 -11.27 9.01 -23.36
N LYS A 222 -12.40 8.34 -23.16
CA LYS A 222 -13.72 8.94 -23.40
C LYS A 222 -14.16 9.69 -22.14
N ALA A 223 -14.87 10.80 -22.31
CA ALA A 223 -15.54 11.50 -21.23
C ALA A 223 -16.97 11.88 -21.64
N TRP A 224 -17.94 11.74 -20.74
CA TRP A 224 -19.35 12.02 -21.00
C TRP A 224 -19.74 13.42 -20.52
N ARG A 225 -19.32 14.44 -21.29
CA ARG A 225 -19.59 15.85 -20.97
C ARG A 225 -21.08 16.15 -20.85
N GLY A 226 -21.45 16.81 -19.76
CA GLY A 226 -22.82 17.19 -19.44
C GLY A 226 -23.76 16.03 -19.10
N ASP A 227 -23.26 14.79 -19.05
CA ASP A 227 -24.06 13.60 -18.73
C ASP A 227 -23.91 13.27 -17.24
N THR A 228 -24.66 14.00 -16.43
CA THR A 228 -24.60 13.91 -14.96
C THR A 228 -25.99 13.72 -14.38
N LYS A 229 -26.09 12.80 -13.41
CA LYS A 229 -27.30 12.63 -12.61
C LYS A 229 -27.28 13.62 -11.45
N LYS A 230 -28.46 14.04 -11.01
CA LYS A 230 -28.59 14.81 -9.77
C LYS A 230 -28.13 13.94 -8.59
N TYR A 231 -27.24 14.47 -7.76
CA TYR A 231 -26.66 13.78 -6.62
C TYR A 231 -26.72 14.65 -5.37
N ASP A 232 -26.57 14.06 -4.18
CA ASP A 232 -26.56 14.82 -2.92
C ASP A 232 -25.26 15.65 -2.80
N GLU A 233 -25.41 16.97 -2.84
CA GLU A 233 -24.31 17.94 -2.75
C GLU A 233 -23.51 17.86 -1.44
N ARG A 234 -24.09 17.29 -0.37
CA ARG A 234 -23.41 17.14 0.92
C ARG A 234 -22.27 16.12 0.84
N VAL A 235 -22.41 15.10 -0.01
CA VAL A 235 -21.44 14.02 -0.17
C VAL A 235 -20.61 14.11 -1.44
N MET A 236 -21.11 14.78 -2.48
CA MET A 236 -20.33 15.06 -3.68
C MET A 236 -19.20 16.04 -3.35
N LYS A 237 -17.94 15.57 -3.39
CA LYS A 237 -16.76 16.41 -3.11
C LYS A 237 -16.11 16.96 -4.36
N PHE A 238 -16.21 16.22 -5.46
CA PHE A 238 -15.69 16.63 -6.75
C PHE A 238 -16.34 15.81 -7.87
N PHE A 239 -16.64 16.49 -8.97
CA PHE A 239 -17.11 15.87 -10.20
C PHE A 239 -16.48 16.61 -11.39
N TYR A 240 -15.97 15.88 -12.36
CA TYR A 240 -15.43 16.43 -13.60
C TYR A 240 -15.77 15.53 -14.79
N ASP A 241 -16.41 16.12 -15.79
CA ASP A 241 -16.91 15.46 -17.00
C ASP A 241 -15.95 15.55 -18.19
N GLY A 242 -14.73 16.03 -17.95
CA GLY A 242 -13.64 16.01 -18.92
C GLY A 242 -12.73 14.79 -18.74
N GLN A 243 -11.79 14.66 -19.67
CA GLN A 243 -10.80 13.58 -19.64
C GLN A 243 -9.70 13.86 -18.62
N GLY A 244 -9.14 12.81 -18.04
CA GLY A 244 -8.10 12.93 -17.04
C GLY A 244 -7.82 11.63 -16.32
N PHE A 245 -7.10 11.72 -15.21
CA PHE A 245 -6.69 10.58 -14.40
C PHE A 245 -6.46 10.97 -12.95
N MET A 246 -6.44 9.98 -12.07
CA MET A 246 -6.14 10.17 -10.65
C MET A 246 -4.71 9.70 -10.32
N SER A 247 -4.01 10.43 -9.46
CA SER A 247 -2.80 9.96 -8.78
C SER A 247 -3.05 9.81 -7.28
N MET A 248 -2.43 8.81 -6.67
CA MET A 248 -2.54 8.53 -5.24
C MET A 248 -1.16 8.33 -4.63
N GLN A 249 -0.88 9.07 -3.56
CA GLN A 249 0.31 8.88 -2.73
C GLN A 249 -0.12 8.42 -1.33
N LEU A 250 0.37 7.24 -0.94
CA LEU A 250 0.07 6.61 0.34
C LEU A 250 1.34 6.56 1.18
N THR A 251 1.24 6.99 2.42
CA THR A 251 2.29 6.85 3.44
C THR A 251 1.68 6.21 4.69
N ASN A 252 2.52 5.89 5.66
CA ASN A 252 2.07 5.34 6.95
C ASN A 252 1.10 6.29 7.68
N ALA A 253 1.21 7.60 7.45
CA ALA A 253 0.44 8.62 8.15
C ALA A 253 -0.56 9.37 7.27
N ASN A 254 -0.44 9.32 5.94
CA ASN A 254 -1.22 10.18 5.05
C ASN A 254 -1.67 9.46 3.79
N VAL A 255 -2.86 9.81 3.34
CA VAL A 255 -3.36 9.53 1.99
C VAL A 255 -3.51 10.87 1.29
N GLU A 256 -2.91 11.01 0.11
CA GLU A 256 -3.16 12.12 -0.80
C GLU A 256 -3.63 11.59 -2.15
N VAL A 257 -4.74 12.16 -2.63
CA VAL A 257 -5.38 11.85 -3.89
C VAL A 257 -5.50 13.13 -4.71
N LEU A 258 -5.00 13.10 -5.94
CA LEU A 258 -5.08 14.20 -6.89
C LEU A 258 -5.81 13.75 -8.14
N PHE A 259 -6.73 14.57 -8.62
CA PHE A 259 -7.36 14.41 -9.93
C PHE A 259 -6.72 15.37 -10.90
N HIS A 260 -6.31 14.86 -12.06
CA HIS A 260 -5.61 15.61 -13.10
C HIS A 260 -6.45 15.68 -14.36
N ASP A 261 -6.40 16.81 -15.07
CA ASP A 261 -6.88 16.90 -16.45
C ASP A 261 -5.92 16.24 -17.46
N VAL A 262 -6.26 16.30 -18.74
CA VAL A 262 -5.41 15.78 -19.84
C VAL A 262 -4.04 16.45 -19.97
N LEU A 263 -3.86 17.65 -19.39
CA LEU A 263 -2.59 18.37 -19.39
C LEU A 263 -1.78 18.10 -18.10
N GLY A 264 -2.30 17.27 -17.19
CA GLY A 264 -1.70 16.97 -15.90
C GLY A 264 -1.97 18.02 -14.82
N GLN A 265 -2.79 19.04 -15.09
CA GLN A 265 -3.14 20.06 -14.10
C GLN A 265 -4.05 19.48 -13.03
N VAL A 266 -3.78 19.82 -11.77
CA VAL A 266 -4.59 19.34 -10.64
C VAL A 266 -5.93 20.05 -10.64
N LEU A 267 -7.00 19.28 -10.81
CA LEU A 267 -8.40 19.71 -10.74
C LEU A 267 -8.95 19.63 -9.32
N HIS A 268 -8.54 18.61 -8.57
CA HIS A 268 -8.98 18.38 -7.20
C HIS A 268 -7.87 17.73 -6.39
N ARG A 269 -7.81 18.11 -5.11
CA ARG A 269 -6.89 17.54 -4.13
C ARG A 269 -7.67 17.14 -2.90
N TRP A 270 -7.56 15.88 -2.52
CA TRP A 270 -8.01 15.40 -1.23
C TRP A 270 -6.85 14.79 -0.47
N LYS A 271 -6.66 15.25 0.77
CA LYS A 271 -5.61 14.77 1.66
C LYS A 271 -6.21 14.52 3.02
N VAL A 272 -5.88 13.36 3.60
CA VAL A 272 -6.26 13.01 4.96
C VAL A 272 -5.05 12.47 5.70
N SER A 273 -4.87 12.95 6.92
CA SER A 273 -3.96 12.35 7.89
C SER A 273 -4.70 11.20 8.58
N LYS A 274 -4.10 10.01 8.60
CA LYS A 274 -4.62 8.79 9.26
C LYS A 274 -4.67 8.90 10.79
N ASP A 275 -4.37 10.07 11.38
CA ASP A 275 -4.31 10.28 12.82
C ASP A 275 -5.66 10.63 13.47
N LEU A 276 -6.79 10.45 12.79
CA LEU A 276 -8.13 10.84 13.31
C LEU A 276 -9.21 9.77 13.22
N HIS A 277 -8.85 8.50 13.10
CA HIS A 277 -9.72 7.41 13.55
C HIS A 277 -9.15 6.81 14.84
N SER A 278 -9.16 7.63 15.90
CA SER A 278 -9.44 7.06 17.21
C SER A 278 -10.94 6.78 17.24
N SER A 279 -11.31 5.51 17.26
CA SER A 279 -12.65 5.09 17.67
C SER A 279 -13.02 5.80 18.98
N MET A 280 -14.21 6.43 18.99
CA MET A 280 -14.98 6.56 20.23
C MET A 280 -15.48 5.18 20.64
#